data_AF-A0AAQ1G4D0-F1
#
_entry.id   AF-A0AAQ1G4D0-F1
#
_cell.length_a   1.000
_cell.length_b   1.000
_cell.length_c   1.000
_cell.angle_alpha   90.00
_cell.angle_beta   90.00
_cell.angle_gamma   90.00
#
_symmetry.space_group_name_H-M   'P 1'
#
loop_
_entity.id
_entity.type
_entity.pdbx_description
1 polymer ?
#
loop_
_entity_poly.entity_id
_entity_poly.type
_entity_poly.pdbx_seq_one_letter_code
_entity_poly.pdbx_strand_id
1 'polypeptide(L)'
;MTIDSNRLLLELEKQRREVNRNIINPAIPQLSLDSLTPMLNMVAQARKDYLCGLLEIAGQAGGRAPSDEHVDTLRKLRLTYEELVGAANALETAIQRDYLDVIPSRR
;
A
#
# COMPACT_ATOMS: atom_id res chain seq x y z
N MET A 1 -28.10 -17.60 -5.16
CA MET A 1 -26.98 -18.00 -6.04
C MET A 1 -27.16 -19.47 -6.40
N THR A 2 -26.89 -19.85 -7.65
CA THR A 2 -27.03 -21.25 -8.08
C THR A 2 -25.78 -22.06 -7.71
N ILE A 3 -25.91 -23.40 -7.66
CA ILE A 3 -24.77 -24.30 -7.43
C ILE A 3 -23.66 -24.08 -8.48
N ASP A 4 -24.05 -23.87 -9.74
CA ASP A 4 -23.11 -23.62 -10.84
C ASP A 4 -22.38 -22.28 -10.70
N SER A 5 -23.06 -21.23 -10.24
CA SER A 5 -22.43 -19.93 -9.93
C SER A 5 -21.37 -20.06 -8.83
N ASN A 6 -21.66 -20.81 -7.77
CA ASN A 6 -20.70 -21.04 -6.69
C ASN A 6 -19.48 -21.84 -7.16
N ARG A 7 -19.70 -22.85 -8.00
CA ARG A 7 -18.61 -23.65 -8.59
C ARG A 7 -17.71 -22.81 -9.48
N LEU A 8 -18.28 -21.97 -10.33
CA LEU A 8 -17.50 -21.07 -11.19
C LEU A 8 -16.66 -20.08 -10.37
N LEU A 9 -17.20 -19.52 -9.29
CA LEU A 9 -16.47 -18.60 -8.41
C LEU A 9 -15.28 -19.29 -7.72
N LEU A 10 -15.42 -20.55 -7.31
CA LEU A 10 -14.31 -21.33 -6.74
C LEU A 10 -13.19 -21.59 -7.76
N GLU A 11 -13.55 -22.00 -8.98
CA GLU A 11 -12.57 -22.21 -10.06
C GLU A 11 -11.87 -20.89 -10.43
N LEU A 12 -12.62 -19.79 -10.49
CA LEU A 12 -12.07 -18.46 -10.75
C LEU A 12 -11.08 -18.03 -9.67
N GLU A 13 -11.38 -18.28 -8.38
CA GLU A 13 -10.46 -17.95 -7.30
C GLU A 13 -9.15 -18.75 -7.38
N LYS A 14 -9.24 -20.05 -7.69
CA LYS A 14 -8.07 -20.91 -7.92
C LYS A 14 -7.24 -20.39 -9.09
N GLN A 15 -7.87 -20.15 -10.24
CA GLN A 15 -7.20 -19.66 -11.44
C GLN A 15 -6.55 -18.29 -11.22
N ARG A 16 -7.24 -17.37 -10.55
CA ARG A 16 -6.70 -16.06 -10.17
C ARG A 16 -5.42 -16.21 -9.35
N ARG A 17 -5.40 -17.14 -8.38
CA ARG A 17 -4.20 -17.39 -7.57
C ARG A 17 -3.04 -17.92 -8.41
N GLU A 18 -3.28 -18.91 -9.27
CA GLU A 18 -2.25 -19.47 -10.15
C GLU A 18 -1.68 -18.41 -11.10
N VAL A 19 -2.54 -17.66 -11.79
CA VAL A 19 -2.13 -16.61 -12.73
C VAL A 19 -1.31 -15.53 -12.02
N ASN A 20 -1.80 -15.00 -10.90
CA ASN A 20 -1.07 -13.98 -10.16
C ASN A 20 0.27 -14.49 -9.65
N ARG A 21 0.35 -15.72 -9.12
CA ARG A 21 1.62 -16.28 -8.67
C ARG A 21 2.60 -16.49 -9.84
N ASN A 22 2.14 -17.00 -10.97
CA ASN A 22 2.99 -17.26 -12.13
C ASN A 22 3.55 -15.98 -12.78
N ILE A 23 2.85 -14.85 -12.65
CA ILE A 23 3.28 -13.56 -13.20
C ILE A 23 4.09 -12.76 -12.17
N ILE A 24 3.60 -12.64 -10.94
CA ILE A 24 4.16 -11.73 -9.93
C ILE A 24 5.39 -12.35 -9.25
N ASN A 25 5.36 -13.64 -8.87
CA ASN A 25 6.44 -14.28 -8.13
C ASN A 25 7.82 -14.25 -8.85
N PRO A 26 7.93 -14.51 -10.16
CA PRO A 26 9.23 -14.40 -10.84
C PRO A 26 9.70 -12.95 -11.05
N ALA A 27 8.80 -11.97 -10.99
CA ALA A 27 9.12 -10.56 -11.23
C ALA A 27 9.59 -9.83 -9.96
N ILE A 28 9.25 -10.34 -8.78
CA ILE A 28 9.58 -9.72 -7.49
C ILE A 28 10.56 -10.65 -6.75
N PRO A 29 11.70 -10.14 -6.25
CA PRO A 29 12.62 -10.93 -5.44
C PRO A 29 11.92 -11.54 -4.21
N GLN A 30 12.43 -12.67 -3.74
CA GLN A 30 11.90 -13.32 -2.55
C GLN A 30 11.87 -12.34 -1.36
N LEU A 31 10.72 -12.22 -0.71
CA LEU A 31 10.51 -11.18 0.30
C LEU A 31 10.89 -11.67 1.69
N SER A 32 11.70 -10.88 2.40
CA SER A 32 11.93 -10.97 3.85
C SER A 32 11.49 -9.68 4.54
N LEU A 33 11.34 -9.72 5.87
CA LEU A 33 11.06 -8.51 6.65
C LEU A 33 12.12 -7.42 6.42
N ASP A 34 13.39 -7.81 6.32
CA ASP A 34 14.49 -6.90 6.03
C ASP A 34 14.33 -6.24 4.65
N SER A 35 13.94 -7.01 3.64
CA SER A 35 13.69 -6.49 2.28
C SER A 35 12.50 -5.51 2.21
N LEU A 36 11.53 -5.64 3.12
CA LEU A 36 10.35 -4.78 3.19
C LEU A 36 10.60 -3.51 4.01
N THR A 37 11.63 -3.50 4.87
CA THR A 37 11.94 -2.36 5.75
C THR A 37 12.12 -1.03 5.01
N PRO A 38 12.83 -0.96 3.86
CA PRO A 38 12.94 0.28 3.09
C PRO A 38 11.58 0.83 2.62
N MET A 39 10.67 -0.04 2.18
CA MET A 39 9.31 0.34 1.78
C MET A 39 8.52 0.88 2.98
N LEU A 40 8.55 0.18 4.12
CA LEU A 40 7.88 0.62 5.34
C LEU A 40 8.39 1.98 5.81
N ASN A 41 9.70 2.19 5.75
CA ASN A 41 10.33 3.48 6.05
C ASN A 41 9.84 4.57 5.10
N MET A 42 9.76 4.30 3.80
CA MET A 42 9.26 5.26 2.81
C MET A 42 7.81 5.70 3.10
N VAL A 43 6.91 4.75 3.40
CA VAL A 43 5.51 5.05 3.79
C VAL A 43 5.47 5.87 5.08
N ALA A 44 6.30 5.51 6.07
CA ALA A 44 6.37 6.23 7.34
C ALA A 44 6.88 7.66 7.17
N GLN A 45 7.88 7.88 6.31
CA GLN A 45 8.38 9.23 5.99
C GLN A 45 7.31 10.08 5.31
N ALA A 46 6.61 9.55 4.30
CA ALA A 46 5.53 10.29 3.64
C ALA A 46 4.39 10.65 4.61
N ARG A 47 4.05 9.73 5.53
CA ARG A 47 3.09 10.01 6.61
C ARG A 47 3.58 11.14 7.52
N LYS A 48 4.84 11.09 7.93
CA LYS A 48 5.47 12.13 8.76
C LYS A 48 5.41 13.47 8.04
N ASP A 49 5.80 13.54 6.77
CA ASP A 49 5.80 14.80 6.00
C ASP A 49 4.39 15.38 5.86
N TYR A 50 3.37 14.55 5.60
CA TYR A 50 1.97 15.00 5.55
C TYR A 50 1.48 15.59 6.86
N LEU A 51 1.77 14.91 7.99
CA LEU A 51 1.38 15.39 9.31
C LEU A 51 2.14 16.65 9.74
N CYS A 52 3.45 16.73 9.45
CA CYS A 52 4.25 17.92 9.67
C CYS A 52 3.70 19.11 8.86
N GLY A 53 3.44 18.91 7.57
CA GLY A 53 2.89 19.97 6.71
C GLY A 53 1.54 20.50 7.21
N LEU A 54 0.66 19.63 7.72
CA LEU A 54 -0.60 20.06 8.34
C LEU A 54 -0.37 20.95 9.57
N LEU A 55 0.54 20.54 10.46
CA LEU A 55 0.83 21.28 11.70
C LEU A 55 1.50 22.63 11.40
N GLU A 56 2.39 22.69 10.42
CA GLU A 56 3.01 23.94 9.95
C GLU A 56 1.96 24.91 9.39
N ILE A 57 1.07 24.43 8.52
CA ILE A 57 -0.03 25.23 7.96
C ILE A 57 -0.94 25.75 9.09
N ALA A 58 -1.28 24.91 10.07
CA ALA A 58 -2.11 25.32 11.20
C ALA A 58 -1.43 26.42 12.04
N GLY A 59 -0.12 26.31 12.26
CA GLY A 59 0.68 27.34 12.94
C GLY A 59 0.71 28.66 12.18
N GLN A 60 0.82 28.62 10.85
CA GLN A 60 0.84 29.81 9.99
C GLN A 60 -0.54 30.47 9.83
N ALA A 61 -1.60 29.67 9.70
CA ALA A 61 -2.96 30.18 9.53
C ALA A 61 -3.56 30.74 10.83
N GLY A 62 -3.01 30.39 12.00
CA GLY A 62 -3.45 30.92 13.30
C GLY A 62 -4.93 30.64 13.59
N GLY A 63 -5.42 29.46 13.20
CA GLY A 63 -6.83 29.06 13.36
C GLY A 63 -7.78 29.61 12.30
N ARG A 64 -7.29 30.34 11.29
CA ARG A 64 -8.06 30.74 10.11
C ARG A 64 -7.99 29.67 9.02
N ALA A 65 -8.78 29.88 7.96
CA ALA A 65 -8.68 29.04 6.77
C ALA A 65 -7.28 29.13 6.14
N PRO A 66 -6.71 28.01 5.65
CA PRO A 66 -5.44 28.01 4.92
C PRO A 66 -5.57 28.75 3.58
N SER A 67 -4.45 29.26 3.06
CA SER A 67 -4.38 29.79 1.69
C SER A 67 -4.49 28.67 0.65
N ASP A 68 -4.78 29.03 -0.60
CA ASP A 68 -4.79 28.06 -1.70
C ASP A 68 -3.43 27.36 -1.86
N GLU A 69 -2.32 28.08 -1.64
CA GLU A 69 -0.96 27.52 -1.67
C GLU A 69 -0.74 26.46 -0.56
N HIS A 70 -1.26 26.71 0.64
CA HIS A 70 -1.23 25.72 1.72
C HIS A 70 -2.05 24.48 1.36
N VAL A 71 -3.24 24.67 0.78
CA VAL A 71 -4.09 23.56 0.35
C VAL A 71 -3.40 22.73 -0.74
N ASP A 72 -2.76 23.38 -1.71
CA ASP A 72 -2.05 22.69 -2.79
C ASP A 72 -0.84 21.91 -2.29
N THR A 73 -0.09 22.48 -1.34
CA THR A 73 1.03 21.80 -0.67
C THR A 73 0.54 20.56 0.08
N LEU A 74 -0.50 20.74 0.91
CA LEU A 74 -1.08 19.65 1.68
C LEU A 74 -1.65 18.55 0.77
N ARG A 75 -2.24 18.92 -0.37
CA ARG A 75 -2.75 17.96 -1.37
C ARG A 75 -1.62 17.11 -1.96
N LYS A 76 -0.47 17.70 -2.31
CA LYS A 76 0.69 16.95 -2.86
C LYS A 76 1.23 15.94 -1.85
N LEU A 77 1.34 16.34 -0.58
CA LEU A 77 1.78 15.46 0.50
C LEU A 77 0.78 14.31 0.70
N ARG A 78 -0.52 14.63 0.74
CA ARG A 78 -1.59 13.63 0.85
C ARG A 78 -1.56 12.60 -0.27
N LEU A 79 -1.47 13.06 -1.52
CA LEU A 79 -1.43 12.17 -2.69
C LEU A 79 -0.24 11.21 -2.61
N THR A 80 0.96 11.73 -2.30
CA THR A 80 2.16 10.89 -2.14
C THR A 80 1.95 9.84 -1.05
N TYR A 81 1.44 10.24 0.12
CA TYR A 81 1.17 9.31 1.21
C TYR A 81 0.12 8.24 0.85
N GLU A 82 -1.00 8.64 0.24
CA GLU A 82 -2.09 7.74 -0.13
C GLU A 82 -1.67 6.72 -1.21
N GLU A 83 -0.92 7.14 -2.23
CA GLU A 83 -0.39 6.24 -3.27
C GLU A 83 0.54 5.19 -2.66
N LEU A 84 1.43 5.60 -1.76
CA LEU A 84 2.37 4.69 -1.11
C LEU A 84 1.65 3.69 -0.18
N VAL A 85 0.62 4.13 0.55
CA VAL A 85 -0.22 3.23 1.36
C VAL A 85 -0.98 2.25 0.45
N GLY A 86 -1.54 2.73 -0.66
CA GLY A 86 -2.21 1.89 -1.65
C GLY A 86 -1.30 0.78 -2.18
N ALA A 87 -0.07 1.14 -2.57
CA ALA A 87 0.92 0.19 -3.04
C ALA A 87 1.35 -0.82 -1.96
N ALA A 88 1.58 -0.36 -0.72
CA ALA A 88 1.93 -1.23 0.40
C ALA A 88 0.81 -2.24 0.71
N ASN A 89 -0.45 -1.80 0.71
CA ASN A 89 -1.61 -2.67 0.94
C ASN A 89 -1.80 -3.69 -0.21
N ALA A 90 -1.51 -3.29 -1.46
CA ALA A 90 -1.53 -4.20 -2.59
C ALA A 90 -0.47 -5.29 -2.46
N LEU A 91 0.74 -4.94 -1.99
CA LEU A 91 1.79 -5.91 -1.70
C LEU A 91 1.40 -6.85 -0.55
N GLU A 92 0.84 -6.32 0.54
CA GLU A 92 0.33 -7.13 1.65
C GLU A 92 -0.72 -8.14 1.16
N THR A 93 -1.65 -7.69 0.30
CA THR A 93 -2.66 -8.57 -0.30
C THR A 93 -2.02 -9.67 -1.13
N ALA A 94 -0.98 -9.36 -1.92
CA ALA A 94 -0.26 -10.35 -2.71
C ALA A 94 0.42 -11.40 -1.82
N ILE A 95 0.98 -11.00 -0.67
CA ILE A 95 1.55 -11.90 0.33
C ILE A 95 0.44 -12.78 0.95
N GLN A 96 -0.64 -12.18 1.47
CA GLN A 96 -1.76 -12.89 2.12
C GLN A 96 -2.46 -13.90 1.18
N ARG A 97 -2.39 -13.68 -0.13
CA ARG A 97 -2.98 -14.55 -1.16
C ARG A 97 -1.99 -15.56 -1.73
N ASP A 98 -0.80 -15.70 -1.14
CA ASP A 98 0.28 -16.59 -1.57
C ASP A 98 0.77 -16.37 -3.01
N TYR A 99 0.66 -15.14 -3.53
CA TYR A 99 1.16 -14.80 -4.86
C TYR A 99 2.69 -14.67 -4.89
N LEU A 100 3.32 -14.53 -3.71
CA LEU A 100 4.73 -14.26 -3.53
C LEU A 100 5.35 -15.25 -2.54
N ASP A 101 6.60 -15.62 -2.77
CA ASP A 101 7.39 -16.39 -1.81
C ASP A 101 7.97 -15.48 -0.73
N VAL A 102 7.74 -15.85 0.52
CA VAL A 102 8.21 -15.14 1.70
C VAL A 102 9.20 -15.98 2.50
N ILE A 103 10.28 -15.34 2.96
CA ILE A 103 11.25 -15.94 3.88
C ILE A 103 10.72 -15.72 5.31
N PRO A 104 10.44 -16.79 6.07
CA PRO A 104 10.00 -16.66 7.45
C PRO A 104 11.11 -16.03 8.30
N SER A 105 10.75 -15.04 9.12
CA SER A 105 11.64 -14.57 10.19
C SER A 105 11.82 -15.70 11.21
N ARG A 106 13.01 -16.29 11.31
CA ARG A 106 13.31 -17.21 12.42
C ARG A 106 13.30 -16.39 13.72
N ARG A 107 12.48 -16.82 14.69
CA ARG A 107 12.53 -16.35 16.07
C ARG A 107 13.77 -16.89 16.77
#